data_AF-A0A2R6XMU8-F1
#
_entry.id   AF-A0A2R6XMU8-F1
#
_cell.length_a   1.000
_cell.length_b   1.000
_cell.length_c   1.000
_cell.angle_alpha   90.00
_cell.angle_beta   90.00
_cell.angle_gamma   90.00
#
_symmetry.space_group_name_H-M   'P 1'
#
loop_
_entity.id
_entity.type
_entity.pdbx_description
1 polymer ?
#
loop_
_entity_poly.entity_id
_entity_poly.type
_entity_poly.pdbx_seq_one_letter_code
_entity_poly.pdbx_strand_id
1 'polypeptide(L)'
;MQFQLTARFLAIGMSFRQIERAVDATREVANVAKLGTLNEMLVGDYARILVSAGLQMLSNVLNRSETWAFSLANDSSTHLSLSYFEQRIRLHVAGDIFNLHLISMPMFDRHTSENMALLVTDGANTMTGRHNGVVARIQREATHPLYRIWCLIHQVDLVSKRNLLALFDGDFQCIINKVATCLRKQQKLIDDMGATCPKMTTRWLALGVWTKWQLDHRIDLETWFASRTAPGQLQLPRWWWPIIARVCAVMTQLNFAIVKLQSKNLLLSQQIAEIERVVSIICIKCEVEVVNPLVEGEVAADETQSAICGKWSITHRNVEKFLLDQGSFVKHVLDAMTVIQRAEVFSEMGTFVVGMIDGILQLVASRDADNLPSEEEIPPVLPHQLIAIRPAAFAALANKHGGRLAQLGENVMDRIEQDHRELITAFDNEPSLHDALGRCNNDTSFREGWAVVEGRFRGLRDFCGGIATIFPNTASVESSFSILGREKDANRMSLTDLALEGCMQPRQFDLLSKLA
;
A
#
# COMPACT_ATOMS: atom_id res chain seq x y z
N MET A 1 18.14 -20.28 -28.37
CA MET A 1 18.47 -20.97 -27.10
C MET A 1 19.43 -20.15 -26.22
N GLN A 2 20.62 -19.75 -26.70
CA GLN A 2 21.58 -18.95 -25.90
C GLN A 2 20.97 -17.64 -25.35
N PHE A 3 20.30 -16.85 -26.22
CA PHE A 3 19.57 -15.65 -25.81
C PHE A 3 18.49 -15.92 -24.75
N GLN A 4 17.66 -16.95 -24.95
CA GLN A 4 16.58 -17.31 -24.02
C GLN A 4 17.12 -17.76 -22.65
N LEU A 5 18.20 -18.54 -22.62
CA LEU A 5 18.85 -18.91 -21.35
C LEU A 5 19.41 -17.68 -20.65
N THR A 6 20.05 -16.79 -21.39
CA THR A 6 20.56 -15.52 -20.85
C THR A 6 19.44 -14.68 -20.25
N ALA A 7 18.30 -14.53 -20.95
CA ALA A 7 17.13 -13.81 -20.45
C ALA A 7 16.59 -14.42 -19.15
N ARG A 8 16.53 -15.77 -19.06
CA ARG A 8 16.10 -16.48 -17.85
C ARG A 8 17.08 -16.28 -16.69
N PHE A 9 18.38 -16.35 -16.95
CA PHE A 9 19.40 -16.18 -15.92
C PHE A 9 19.47 -14.73 -15.40
N LEU A 10 19.30 -13.75 -16.29
CA LEU A 10 19.13 -12.35 -15.92
C LEU A 10 17.88 -12.15 -15.04
N ALA A 11 16.75 -12.75 -15.42
CA ALA A 11 15.50 -12.63 -14.67
C ALA A 11 15.62 -13.15 -13.23
N ILE A 12 16.43 -14.18 -12.98
CA ILE A 12 16.66 -14.71 -11.62
C ILE A 12 17.77 -14.00 -10.84
N GLY A 13 18.41 -12.97 -11.43
CA GLY A 13 19.39 -12.09 -10.76
C GLY A 13 20.85 -12.50 -10.90
N MET A 14 21.19 -13.36 -11.86
CA MET A 14 22.60 -13.72 -12.09
C MET A 14 23.38 -12.55 -12.68
N SER A 15 24.61 -12.32 -12.19
CA SER A 15 25.55 -11.37 -12.80
C SER A 15 25.98 -11.82 -14.18
N PHE A 16 26.41 -10.88 -15.02
CA PHE A 16 26.83 -11.19 -16.39
C PHE A 16 27.94 -12.26 -16.43
N ARG A 17 28.88 -12.17 -15.48
CA ARG A 17 29.94 -13.18 -15.29
C ARG A 17 29.43 -14.54 -14.82
N GLN A 18 28.41 -14.58 -13.96
CA GLN A 18 27.77 -15.84 -13.56
C GLN A 18 27.01 -16.47 -14.73
N ILE A 19 26.37 -15.65 -15.57
CA ILE A 19 25.63 -16.11 -16.75
C ILE A 19 26.56 -16.75 -17.76
N GLU A 20 27.68 -16.09 -18.07
CA GLU A 20 28.75 -16.65 -18.91
C GLU A 20 29.12 -18.06 -18.44
N ARG A 21 29.50 -18.20 -17.16
CA ARG A 21 29.87 -19.49 -16.57
C ARG A 21 28.74 -20.52 -16.60
N ALA A 22 27.50 -20.10 -16.36
CA ALA A 22 26.35 -21.00 -16.33
C ALA A 22 25.99 -21.52 -17.72
N VAL A 23 26.10 -20.68 -18.75
CA VAL A 23 25.87 -21.10 -20.13
C VAL A 23 26.99 -22.04 -20.60
N ASP A 24 28.25 -21.76 -20.23
CA ASP A 24 29.37 -22.67 -20.51
C ASP A 24 29.20 -24.03 -19.81
N ALA A 25 28.86 -24.04 -18.51
CA ALA A 25 28.58 -25.27 -17.78
C ALA A 25 27.39 -26.04 -18.39
N THR A 26 26.33 -25.33 -18.82
CA THR A 26 25.19 -25.94 -19.51
C THR A 26 25.63 -26.58 -20.82
N ARG A 27 26.50 -25.92 -21.60
CA ARG A 27 27.06 -26.47 -22.85
C ARG A 27 27.85 -27.74 -22.60
N GLU A 28 28.72 -27.74 -21.59
CA GLU A 28 29.58 -28.88 -21.24
C GLU A 28 28.77 -30.09 -20.77
N VAL A 29 27.83 -29.88 -19.84
CA VAL A 29 27.06 -30.97 -19.23
C VAL A 29 25.99 -31.52 -20.16
N ALA A 30 25.25 -30.64 -20.86
CA ALA A 30 24.18 -31.07 -21.76
C ALA A 30 24.68 -31.42 -23.17
N ASN A 31 25.99 -31.27 -23.43
CA ASN A 31 26.64 -31.50 -24.72
C ASN A 31 25.96 -30.79 -25.91
N VAL A 32 25.49 -29.56 -25.69
CA VAL A 32 24.76 -28.81 -26.73
C VAL A 32 25.69 -27.80 -27.39
N ALA A 33 26.50 -28.26 -28.35
CA ALA A 33 27.46 -27.43 -29.08
C ALA A 33 26.84 -26.18 -29.74
N LYS A 34 25.54 -26.23 -30.11
CA LYS A 34 24.77 -25.11 -30.67
C LYS A 34 24.59 -23.93 -29.71
N LEU A 35 24.92 -24.07 -28.42
CA LEU A 35 24.92 -22.94 -27.46
C LEU A 35 26.04 -21.93 -27.75
N GLY A 36 27.10 -22.33 -28.46
CA GLY A 36 28.23 -21.46 -28.75
C GLY A 36 29.03 -21.06 -27.50
N THR A 37 29.88 -20.06 -27.65
CA THR A 37 30.57 -19.39 -26.54
C THR A 37 29.80 -18.13 -26.16
N LEU A 38 29.73 -17.86 -24.85
CA LEU A 38 29.15 -16.64 -24.31
C LEU A 38 30.27 -15.90 -23.58
N ASN A 39 30.27 -14.58 -23.61
CA ASN A 39 31.15 -13.76 -22.79
C ASN A 39 30.36 -12.62 -22.16
N GLU A 40 30.94 -11.99 -21.15
CA GLU A 40 30.29 -10.91 -20.40
C GLU A 40 29.77 -9.77 -21.29
N MET A 41 30.49 -9.41 -22.36
CA MET A 41 30.05 -8.37 -23.30
C MET A 41 28.78 -8.77 -24.04
N LEU A 42 28.73 -9.99 -24.57
CA LEU A 42 27.56 -10.51 -25.29
C LEU A 42 26.35 -10.66 -24.37
N VAL A 43 26.56 -10.99 -23.09
CA VAL A 43 25.49 -10.95 -22.07
C VAL A 43 24.96 -9.52 -21.89
N GLY A 44 25.86 -8.54 -21.85
CA GLY A 44 25.48 -7.12 -21.81
C GLY A 44 24.66 -6.68 -23.02
N ASP A 45 25.01 -7.14 -24.23
CA ASP A 45 24.25 -6.86 -25.44
C ASP A 45 22.86 -7.51 -25.42
N TYR A 46 22.76 -8.76 -24.95
CA TYR A 46 21.47 -9.40 -24.75
C TYR A 46 20.60 -8.68 -23.72
N ALA A 47 21.19 -8.17 -22.63
CA ALA A 47 20.49 -7.35 -21.67
C ALA A 47 19.93 -6.06 -22.33
N ARG A 48 20.71 -5.36 -23.16
CA ARG A 48 20.23 -4.19 -23.93
C ARG A 48 19.05 -4.54 -24.83
N ILE A 49 19.17 -5.62 -25.59
CA ILE A 49 18.10 -6.10 -26.48
C ILE A 49 16.84 -6.39 -25.68
N LEU A 50 16.95 -7.07 -24.52
CA LEU A 50 15.80 -7.37 -23.67
C LEU A 50 15.13 -6.11 -23.12
N VAL A 51 15.91 -5.11 -22.72
CA VAL A 51 15.38 -3.81 -22.26
C VAL A 51 14.65 -3.11 -23.40
N SER A 52 15.28 -2.96 -24.57
CA SER A 52 14.67 -2.32 -25.73
C SER A 52 13.43 -3.06 -26.22
N ALA A 53 13.47 -4.40 -26.27
CA ALA A 53 12.33 -5.22 -26.64
C ALA A 53 11.18 -5.11 -25.62
N GLY A 54 11.49 -5.09 -24.33
CA GLY A 54 10.49 -4.88 -23.28
C GLY A 54 9.77 -3.54 -23.40
N LEU A 55 10.52 -2.45 -23.63
CA LEU A 55 9.94 -1.12 -23.84
C LEU A 55 9.11 -1.06 -25.14
N GLN A 56 9.57 -1.69 -26.22
CA GLN A 56 8.82 -1.76 -27.46
C GLN A 56 7.52 -2.56 -27.30
N MET A 57 7.56 -3.69 -26.57
CA MET A 57 6.38 -4.49 -26.25
C MET A 57 5.38 -3.68 -25.41
N LEU A 58 5.84 -2.98 -24.38
CA LEU A 58 5.01 -2.05 -23.61
C LEU A 58 4.37 -0.97 -24.49
N SER A 59 5.15 -0.38 -25.39
CA SER A 59 4.64 0.59 -26.37
C SER A 59 3.55 -0.03 -27.24
N ASN A 60 3.74 -1.25 -27.75
CA ASN A 60 2.74 -1.95 -28.55
C ASN A 60 1.43 -2.16 -27.76
N VAL A 61 1.55 -2.58 -26.50
CA VAL A 61 0.39 -2.76 -25.60
C VAL A 61 -0.35 -1.43 -25.39
N LEU A 62 0.37 -0.33 -25.13
CA LEU A 62 -0.23 0.99 -24.92
C LEU A 62 -0.93 1.55 -26.16
N ASN A 63 -0.55 1.11 -27.36
CA ASN A 63 -1.17 1.52 -28.61
C ASN A 63 -2.33 0.61 -29.06
N ARG A 64 -2.75 -0.37 -28.23
CA ARG A 64 -3.92 -1.21 -28.52
C ARG A 64 -5.21 -0.39 -28.40
N SER A 65 -6.19 -0.70 -29.24
CA SER A 65 -7.49 0.00 -29.30
C SER A 65 -8.28 -0.02 -27.98
N GLU A 66 -8.12 -1.08 -27.19
CA GLU A 66 -8.79 -1.24 -25.89
C GLU A 66 -8.07 -0.55 -24.73
N THR A 67 -6.84 -0.08 -24.94
CA THR A 67 -6.03 0.59 -23.92
C THR A 67 -6.18 2.10 -24.06
N TRP A 68 -7.20 2.65 -23.43
CA TRP A 68 -7.50 4.09 -23.47
C TRP A 68 -6.94 4.89 -22.29
N ALA A 69 -6.57 4.19 -21.23
CA ALA A 69 -6.00 4.76 -20.03
C ALA A 69 -5.00 3.79 -19.39
N PHE A 70 -4.05 4.38 -18.69
CA PHE A 70 -3.09 3.69 -17.84
C PHE A 70 -2.84 4.57 -16.61
N SER A 71 -2.26 3.97 -15.58
CA SER A 71 -1.82 4.68 -14.39
C SER A 71 -0.34 4.44 -14.17
N LEU A 72 0.30 5.37 -13.48
CA LEU A 72 1.69 5.25 -13.06
C LEU A 72 1.75 5.27 -11.54
N ALA A 73 2.71 4.57 -10.96
CA ALA A 73 2.97 4.62 -9.53
C ALA A 73 4.47 4.56 -9.30
N ASN A 74 4.96 5.50 -8.50
CA ASN A 74 6.39 5.73 -8.41
C ASN A 74 6.77 6.04 -6.99
N ASP A 75 8.02 5.72 -6.70
CA ASP A 75 8.58 5.80 -5.37
C ASP A 75 10.08 6.04 -5.52
N SER A 76 10.69 6.59 -4.48
CA SER A 76 12.11 6.85 -4.46
C SER A 76 12.73 6.34 -3.17
N SER A 77 13.91 5.74 -3.28
CA SER A 77 14.62 5.22 -2.14
C SER A 77 16.11 5.48 -2.25
N THR A 78 16.75 5.66 -1.10
CA THR A 78 18.22 5.76 -1.04
C THR A 78 18.78 4.39 -0.75
N HIS A 79 19.63 3.88 -1.64
CA HIS A 79 20.36 2.65 -1.42
C HIS A 79 21.87 2.91 -1.54
N LEU A 80 22.62 2.67 -0.45
CA LEU A 80 24.08 2.83 -0.39
C LEU A 80 24.58 4.19 -0.95
N SER A 81 23.93 5.28 -0.55
CA SER A 81 24.24 6.67 -0.95
C SER A 81 23.85 7.08 -2.37
N LEU A 82 23.24 6.17 -3.15
CA LEU A 82 22.61 6.50 -4.43
C LEU A 82 21.10 6.47 -4.29
N SER A 83 20.45 7.53 -4.75
CA SER A 83 19.00 7.60 -4.81
C SER A 83 18.51 6.94 -6.10
N TYR A 84 17.41 6.19 -6.02
CA TYR A 84 16.75 5.60 -7.19
C TYR A 84 15.32 6.04 -7.24
N PHE A 85 14.86 6.28 -8.45
CA PHE A 85 13.49 6.53 -8.80
C PHE A 85 12.94 5.31 -9.53
N GLU A 86 11.93 4.66 -8.96
CA GLU A 86 11.27 3.50 -9.54
C GLU A 86 9.92 3.88 -10.11
N GLN A 87 9.67 3.49 -11.36
CA GLN A 87 8.43 3.75 -12.07
C GLN A 87 7.73 2.45 -12.44
N ARG A 88 6.46 2.30 -12.06
CA ARG A 88 5.60 1.19 -12.49
C ARG A 88 4.40 1.72 -13.28
N ILE A 89 3.95 0.92 -14.24
CA ILE A 89 2.77 1.20 -15.05
C ILE A 89 1.69 0.15 -14.82
N ARG A 90 0.44 0.60 -14.66
CA ARG A 90 -0.73 -0.28 -14.59
C ARG A 90 -1.63 -0.03 -15.77
N LEU A 91 -2.01 -1.11 -16.46
CA LEU A 91 -2.76 -1.06 -17.70
C LEU A 91 -3.76 -2.21 -17.78
N HIS A 92 -4.84 -1.99 -18.52
CA HIS A 92 -5.88 -2.99 -18.78
C HIS A 92 -5.67 -3.61 -20.16
N VAL A 93 -5.68 -4.95 -20.22
CA VAL A 93 -5.60 -5.71 -21.47
C VAL A 93 -6.56 -6.90 -21.39
N ALA A 94 -7.46 -7.00 -22.36
CA ALA A 94 -8.35 -8.15 -22.54
C ALA A 94 -9.13 -8.60 -21.28
N GLY A 95 -9.60 -7.66 -20.46
CA GLY A 95 -10.39 -7.94 -19.26
C GLY A 95 -9.58 -8.22 -17.99
N ASP A 96 -8.26 -7.98 -18.01
CA ASP A 96 -7.38 -8.14 -16.84
C ASP A 96 -6.50 -6.90 -16.64
N ILE A 97 -6.00 -6.71 -15.41
CA ILE A 97 -5.19 -5.56 -15.01
C ILE A 97 -3.77 -6.01 -14.73
N PHE A 98 -2.80 -5.39 -15.41
CA PHE A 98 -1.39 -5.74 -15.29
C PHE A 98 -0.62 -4.60 -14.63
N ASN A 99 0.23 -4.93 -13.66
CA ASN A 99 1.15 -4.00 -13.00
C ASN A 99 2.59 -4.35 -13.38
N LEU A 100 3.17 -3.55 -14.27
CA LEU A 100 4.41 -3.81 -14.98
C LEU A 100 5.51 -2.85 -14.53
N HIS A 101 6.75 -3.32 -14.56
CA HIS A 101 7.92 -2.47 -14.40
C HIS A 101 8.04 -1.56 -15.62
N LEU A 102 8.22 -0.26 -15.41
CA LEU A 102 8.47 0.67 -16.51
C LEU A 102 9.95 1.01 -16.59
N ILE A 103 10.50 1.60 -15.52
CA ILE A 103 11.91 1.97 -15.46
C ILE A 103 12.38 2.23 -14.03
N SER A 104 13.60 1.82 -13.70
CA SER A 104 14.37 2.24 -12.52
C SER A 104 15.49 3.19 -12.99
N MET A 105 15.51 4.42 -12.48
CA MET A 105 16.54 5.41 -12.83
C MET A 105 17.32 5.84 -11.59
N PRO A 106 18.66 5.91 -11.63
CA PRO A 106 19.39 6.57 -10.57
C PRO A 106 19.09 8.07 -10.59
N MET A 107 19.10 8.65 -9.41
CA MET A 107 19.08 10.08 -9.20
C MET A 107 20.50 10.48 -8.78
N PHE A 108 21.22 11.15 -9.68
CA PHE A 108 22.65 11.48 -9.51
C PHE A 108 22.93 12.60 -8.50
N ASP A 109 21.92 13.04 -7.74
CA ASP A 109 21.96 14.11 -6.74
C ASP A 109 21.12 13.74 -5.49
N ARG A 110 21.30 14.49 -4.38
CA ARG A 110 20.48 14.36 -3.17
C ARG A 110 18.99 14.56 -3.49
N HIS A 111 18.13 13.99 -2.64
CA HIS A 111 16.66 14.10 -2.69
C HIS A 111 16.15 15.55 -2.66
N THR A 112 16.14 16.21 -3.82
CA THR A 112 15.54 17.53 -4.01
C THR A 112 14.34 17.42 -4.96
N SER A 113 13.36 18.29 -4.77
CA SER A 113 12.14 18.36 -5.59
C SER A 113 12.41 18.61 -7.08
N GLU A 114 13.58 19.15 -7.43
CA GLU A 114 13.97 19.42 -8.81
C GLU A 114 14.39 18.15 -9.58
N ASN A 115 14.91 17.13 -8.89
CA ASN A 115 15.50 15.95 -9.50
C ASN A 115 14.53 14.74 -9.59
N MET A 116 13.44 14.71 -8.81
CA MET A 116 12.44 13.62 -8.83
C MET A 116 11.36 13.77 -9.91
N ALA A 117 11.55 14.69 -10.87
CA ALA A 117 10.55 15.30 -11.75
C ALA A 117 9.74 14.40 -12.72
N LEU A 118 9.70 13.07 -12.59
CA LEU A 118 9.06 12.16 -13.57
C LEU A 118 8.09 11.12 -12.95
N LEU A 119 6.83 11.52 -12.73
CA LEU A 119 5.58 10.76 -12.44
C LEU A 119 5.27 10.31 -10.99
N VAL A 120 3.96 10.26 -10.63
CA VAL A 120 3.14 9.74 -9.46
C VAL A 120 3.80 9.30 -8.13
N THR A 121 3.17 9.58 -6.96
CA THR A 121 3.90 9.84 -5.70
C THR A 121 3.34 9.17 -4.44
N ASP A 122 4.21 8.91 -3.46
CA ASP A 122 3.91 8.46 -2.09
C ASP A 122 3.29 9.53 -1.17
N GLY A 123 3.30 10.80 -1.60
CA GLY A 123 2.77 11.93 -0.83
C GLY A 123 3.83 12.84 -0.21
N ALA A 124 5.12 12.53 -0.33
CA ALA A 124 6.18 13.35 0.25
C ALA A 124 6.15 14.80 -0.27
N ASN A 125 6.48 15.78 0.59
CA ASN A 125 6.40 17.22 0.25
C ASN A 125 7.21 17.61 -1.00
N THR A 126 8.32 16.91 -1.27
CA THR A 126 9.14 17.10 -2.48
C THR A 126 8.46 16.58 -3.76
N MET A 127 7.46 15.72 -3.63
CA MET A 127 6.77 15.00 -4.70
C MET A 127 5.38 15.59 -5.00
N THR A 128 4.66 16.06 -3.99
CA THR A 128 3.29 16.61 -4.08
C THR A 128 3.21 18.13 -4.06
N GLY A 129 4.35 18.83 -3.97
CA GLY A 129 4.39 20.30 -3.89
C GLY A 129 3.61 20.99 -5.00
N ARG A 130 2.74 21.93 -4.63
CA ARG A 130 1.80 22.65 -5.52
C ARG A 130 2.43 23.18 -6.83
N HIS A 131 3.66 23.69 -6.75
CA HIS A 131 4.33 24.34 -7.89
C HIS A 131 5.44 23.51 -8.53
N ASN A 132 6.22 22.79 -7.72
CA ASN A 132 7.42 22.08 -8.18
C ASN A 132 7.30 20.55 -8.05
N GLY A 133 6.19 20.05 -7.52
CA GLY A 133 5.91 18.63 -7.41
C GLY A 133 5.75 17.98 -8.78
N VAL A 134 6.16 16.73 -8.85
CA VAL A 134 6.21 15.89 -10.04
C VAL A 134 4.83 15.79 -10.72
N VAL A 135 3.80 15.51 -9.92
CA VAL A 135 2.40 15.39 -10.37
C VAL A 135 1.88 16.71 -10.93
N ALA A 136 2.26 17.84 -10.31
CA ALA A 136 1.84 19.16 -10.76
C ALA A 136 2.42 19.50 -12.14
N ARG A 137 3.63 19.03 -12.47
CA ARG A 137 4.25 19.23 -13.79
C ARG A 137 3.58 18.38 -14.87
N ILE A 138 3.30 17.10 -14.60
CA ILE A 138 2.61 16.22 -15.57
C ILE A 138 1.21 16.73 -15.86
N GLN A 139 0.51 17.24 -14.84
CA GLN A 139 -0.80 17.85 -15.05
C GLN A 139 -0.73 19.04 -16.03
N ARG A 140 0.37 19.81 -16.03
CA ARG A 140 0.53 20.94 -16.96
C ARG A 140 0.77 20.48 -18.39
N GLU A 141 1.47 19.37 -18.57
CA GLU A 141 1.75 18.78 -19.89
C GLU A 141 0.60 17.89 -20.40
N ALA A 142 -0.27 17.43 -19.50
CA ALA A 142 -1.39 16.58 -19.88
C ALA A 142 -2.47 17.36 -20.62
N THR A 143 -2.87 16.83 -21.76
CA THR A 143 -3.97 17.39 -22.58
C THR A 143 -5.35 17.17 -21.97
N HIS A 144 -5.46 16.27 -20.99
CA HIS A 144 -6.70 15.90 -20.31
C HIS A 144 -6.48 15.83 -18.80
N PRO A 145 -7.54 16.04 -17.99
CA PRO A 145 -7.47 15.86 -16.55
C PRO A 145 -6.94 14.47 -16.15
N LEU A 146 -6.23 14.43 -15.02
CA LEU A 146 -5.64 13.23 -14.43
C LEU A 146 -6.20 12.99 -13.04
N TYR A 147 -6.39 11.71 -12.71
CA TYR A 147 -6.58 11.32 -11.32
C TYR A 147 -5.26 11.36 -10.58
N ARG A 148 -5.25 12.08 -9.45
CA ARG A 148 -4.12 12.10 -8.52
C ARG A 148 -4.50 11.32 -7.28
N ILE A 149 -3.78 10.26 -7.00
CA ILE A 149 -4.04 9.41 -5.84
C ILE A 149 -2.87 9.50 -4.87
N TRP A 150 -3.17 9.83 -3.62
CA TRP A 150 -2.23 9.72 -2.51
C TRP A 150 -2.44 8.37 -1.81
N CYS A 151 -1.38 7.54 -1.81
CA CYS A 151 -1.33 6.23 -1.17
C CYS A 151 -2.00 6.21 0.22
N LEU A 152 -3.14 5.52 0.33
CA LEU A 152 -3.90 5.50 1.58
C LEU A 152 -3.16 4.82 2.73
N ILE A 153 -2.35 3.79 2.43
CA ILE A 153 -1.54 3.12 3.45
C ILE A 153 -0.57 4.11 4.11
N HIS A 154 0.02 5.02 3.33
CA HIS A 154 0.86 6.08 3.87
C HIS A 154 0.05 7.08 4.71
N GLN A 155 -1.15 7.45 4.26
CA GLN A 155 -2.04 8.31 5.05
C GLN A 155 -2.42 7.67 6.40
N VAL A 156 -2.71 6.36 6.42
CA VAL A 156 -2.96 5.60 7.65
C VAL A 156 -1.71 5.60 8.56
N ASP A 157 -0.51 5.47 7.99
CA ASP A 157 0.74 5.57 8.75
C ASP A 157 0.92 6.95 9.40
N LEU A 158 0.55 8.03 8.69
CA LEU A 158 0.59 9.40 9.22
C LEU A 158 -0.44 9.63 10.34
N VAL A 159 -1.66 9.12 10.20
CA VAL A 159 -2.67 9.17 11.26
C VAL A 159 -2.21 8.38 12.49
N SER A 160 -1.66 7.18 12.26
CA SER A 160 -1.09 6.34 13.32
C SER A 160 0.02 7.09 14.05
N LYS A 161 0.97 7.65 13.30
CA LYS A 161 2.07 8.46 13.82
C LYS A 161 1.56 9.61 14.68
N ARG A 162 0.62 10.41 14.17
CA ARG A 162 0.08 11.57 14.89
C ARG A 162 -0.51 11.17 16.25
N ASN A 163 -1.36 10.15 16.27
CA ASN A 163 -2.03 9.71 17.49
C ASN A 163 -1.06 9.04 18.47
N LEU A 164 -0.07 8.27 17.98
CA LEU A 164 0.94 7.64 18.83
C LEU A 164 1.94 8.64 19.40
N LEU A 165 2.23 9.74 18.68
CA LEU A 165 3.04 10.85 19.17
C LEU A 165 2.34 11.68 20.24
N ALA A 166 1.01 11.72 20.23
CA ALA A 166 0.23 12.47 21.20
C ALA A 166 0.12 11.76 22.56
N LEU A 167 0.32 10.44 22.60
CA LEU A 167 0.22 9.64 23.83
C LEU A 167 1.18 10.16 24.92
N PHE A 168 0.62 10.49 26.08
CA PHE A 168 1.32 11.03 27.25
C PHE A 168 2.25 12.19 26.87
N ASP A 169 1.73 13.17 26.11
CA ASP A 169 2.47 14.35 25.66
C ASP A 169 3.81 14.03 24.95
N GLY A 170 3.85 12.88 24.26
CA GLY A 170 5.03 12.41 23.52
C GLY A 170 6.02 11.56 24.33
N ASP A 171 5.79 11.35 25.63
CA ASP A 171 6.62 10.48 26.47
C ASP A 171 6.63 9.04 25.96
N PHE A 172 5.51 8.57 25.41
CA PHE A 172 5.41 7.24 24.83
C PHE A 172 6.48 6.98 23.76
N GLN A 173 6.63 7.89 22.80
CA GLN A 173 7.64 7.76 21.75
C GLN A 173 9.06 7.85 22.32
N CYS A 174 9.29 8.80 23.23
CA CYS A 174 10.59 8.99 23.88
C CYS A 174 11.06 7.69 24.56
N ILE A 175 10.15 7.03 25.29
CA ILE A 175 10.43 5.79 26.00
C ILE A 175 10.62 4.63 25.02
N ILE A 176 9.79 4.48 23.98
CA ILE A 176 9.99 3.45 22.95
C ILE A 176 11.41 3.48 22.37
N ASN A 177 11.89 4.68 21.98
CA ASN A 177 13.22 4.83 21.40
C ASN A 177 14.33 4.45 22.39
N LYS A 178 14.17 4.83 23.67
CA LYS A 178 15.09 4.45 24.75
C LYS A 178 15.08 2.94 24.99
N VAL A 179 13.90 2.32 25.07
CA VAL A 179 13.73 0.87 25.26
C VAL A 179 14.36 0.10 24.10
N ALA A 180 14.01 0.43 22.85
CA ALA A 180 14.55 -0.24 21.67
C ALA A 180 16.08 -0.14 21.60
N THR A 181 16.65 1.04 21.90
CA THR A 181 18.11 1.23 21.92
C THR A 181 18.76 0.47 23.08
N CYS A 182 18.12 0.44 24.24
CA CYS A 182 18.63 -0.22 25.44
C CYS A 182 18.69 -1.73 25.25
N LEU A 183 17.57 -2.37 24.88
CA LEU A 183 17.44 -3.82 24.74
C LEU A 183 18.38 -4.38 23.67
N ARG A 184 18.53 -3.68 22.55
CA ARG A 184 19.42 -4.12 21.45
C ARG A 184 20.92 -4.14 21.81
N LYS A 185 21.31 -3.52 22.93
CA LYS A 185 22.70 -3.52 23.42
C LYS A 185 22.98 -4.64 24.43
N GLN A 186 21.98 -5.44 24.81
CA GLN A 186 22.10 -6.42 25.88
C GLN A 186 22.26 -7.82 25.31
N GLN A 187 23.50 -8.20 24.97
CA GLN A 187 23.75 -9.50 24.34
C GLN A 187 23.24 -10.67 25.18
N LYS A 188 23.51 -10.66 26.49
CA LYS A 188 23.02 -11.70 27.40
C LYS A 188 21.49 -11.85 27.37
N LEU A 189 20.75 -10.73 27.43
CA LEU A 189 19.28 -10.77 27.37
C LEU A 189 18.79 -11.28 26.00
N ILE A 190 19.47 -10.90 24.92
CA ILE A 190 19.17 -11.39 23.57
C ILE A 190 19.39 -12.90 23.49
N ASP A 191 20.47 -13.40 24.07
CA ASP A 191 20.79 -14.83 24.11
C ASP A 191 19.75 -15.59 24.96
N ASP A 192 19.38 -15.05 26.13
CA ASP A 192 18.38 -15.64 27.04
C ASP A 192 16.98 -15.71 26.38
N MET A 193 16.55 -14.65 25.69
CA MET A 193 15.26 -14.61 24.98
C MET A 193 15.28 -15.36 23.64
N GLY A 194 16.46 -15.67 23.09
CA GLY A 194 16.61 -16.20 21.74
C GLY A 194 16.15 -15.25 20.62
N ALA A 195 15.95 -13.96 20.93
CA ALA A 195 15.39 -12.98 20.01
C ALA A 195 15.97 -11.58 20.24
N THR A 196 16.20 -10.85 19.14
CA THR A 196 16.65 -9.45 19.21
C THR A 196 15.47 -8.50 19.10
N CYS A 197 15.40 -7.50 19.98
CA CYS A 197 14.40 -6.44 19.92
C CYS A 197 14.37 -5.79 18.52
N PRO A 198 13.20 -5.76 17.83
CA PRO A 198 13.11 -5.20 16.49
C PRO A 198 13.56 -3.75 16.44
N LYS A 199 14.18 -3.35 15.32
CA LYS A 199 14.62 -1.96 15.13
C LYS A 199 13.39 -1.07 14.91
N MET A 200 13.33 0.05 15.63
CA MET A 200 12.33 1.09 15.36
C MET A 200 12.56 1.69 13.98
N THR A 201 11.48 1.82 13.21
CA THR A 201 11.50 2.42 11.87
C THR A 201 10.66 3.68 11.85
N THR A 202 10.76 4.44 10.76
CA THR A 202 9.91 5.62 10.51
C THR A 202 8.49 5.25 10.08
N ARG A 203 8.24 3.97 9.76
CA ARG A 203 6.91 3.43 9.45
C ARG A 203 6.25 2.97 10.74
N TRP A 204 5.27 3.72 11.20
CA TRP A 204 4.59 3.51 12.48
C TRP A 204 3.72 2.25 12.49
N LEU A 205 3.35 1.73 11.33
CA LEU A 205 2.71 0.41 11.22
C LEU A 205 3.63 -0.73 11.68
N ALA A 206 4.96 -0.57 11.57
CA ALA A 206 5.92 -1.51 12.15
C ALA A 206 5.89 -1.51 13.69
N LEU A 207 5.33 -0.48 14.32
CA LEU A 207 5.15 -0.45 15.78
C LEU A 207 4.23 -1.57 16.24
N GLY A 208 3.20 -1.96 15.47
CA GLY A 208 2.32 -3.07 15.85
C GLY A 208 3.08 -4.40 16.01
N VAL A 209 4.03 -4.65 15.11
CA VAL A 209 4.93 -5.81 15.20
C VAL A 209 5.87 -5.68 16.40
N TRP A 210 6.38 -4.48 16.65
CA TRP A 210 7.26 -4.21 17.79
C TRP A 210 6.54 -4.38 19.14
N THR A 211 5.32 -3.87 19.29
CA THR A 211 4.51 -4.03 20.51
C THR A 211 4.13 -5.48 20.73
N LYS A 212 3.84 -6.23 19.66
CA LYS A 212 3.62 -7.67 19.75
C LYS A 212 4.86 -8.38 20.30
N TRP A 213 6.03 -8.07 19.76
CA TRP A 213 7.30 -8.63 20.24
C TRP A 213 7.55 -8.32 21.73
N GLN A 214 7.24 -7.11 22.19
CA GLN A 214 7.33 -6.74 23.61
C GLN A 214 6.44 -7.62 24.50
N LEU A 215 5.21 -7.91 24.05
CA LEU A 215 4.27 -8.74 24.79
C LEU A 215 4.68 -10.22 24.79
N ASP A 216 5.15 -10.72 23.65
CA ASP A 216 5.60 -12.11 23.50
C ASP A 216 6.80 -12.42 24.43
N HIS A 217 7.64 -11.43 24.74
CA HIS A 217 8.80 -11.56 25.64
C HIS A 217 8.60 -10.83 26.99
N ARG A 218 7.34 -10.50 27.35
CA ARG A 218 7.03 -9.65 28.51
C ARG A 218 7.66 -10.13 29.81
N ILE A 219 7.62 -11.43 30.09
CA ILE A 219 8.10 -12.00 31.36
C ILE A 219 9.60 -11.77 31.53
N ASP A 220 10.39 -12.04 30.49
CA ASP A 220 11.85 -11.84 30.51
C ASP A 220 12.18 -10.34 30.61
N LEU A 221 11.45 -9.51 29.87
CA LEU A 221 11.62 -8.07 29.90
C LEU A 221 11.28 -7.47 31.27
N GLU A 222 10.14 -7.84 31.87
CA GLU A 222 9.75 -7.41 33.22
C GLU A 222 10.80 -7.80 34.26
N THR A 223 11.26 -9.06 34.22
CA THR A 223 12.30 -9.55 35.12
C THR A 223 13.59 -8.75 34.94
N TRP A 224 13.98 -8.51 33.69
CA TRP A 224 15.18 -7.77 33.37
C TRP A 224 15.10 -6.30 33.81
N PHE A 225 14.00 -5.60 33.55
CA PHE A 225 13.81 -4.21 33.99
C PHE A 225 13.73 -4.12 35.53
N ALA A 226 13.08 -5.07 36.21
CA ALA A 226 13.01 -5.11 37.67
C ALA A 226 14.38 -5.33 38.33
N SER A 227 15.30 -6.05 37.67
CA SER A 227 16.67 -6.25 38.17
C SER A 227 17.54 -4.98 38.15
N ARG A 228 17.10 -3.92 37.47
CA ARG A 228 17.86 -2.69 37.24
C ARG A 228 17.38 -1.60 38.18
N THR A 229 18.00 -1.47 39.34
CA THR A 229 17.61 -0.47 40.37
C THR A 229 18.60 0.69 40.51
N ALA A 230 19.69 0.70 39.75
CA ALA A 230 20.73 1.73 39.91
C ALA A 230 20.27 3.09 39.35
N PRO A 231 20.71 4.22 39.95
CA PRO A 231 20.39 5.56 39.46
C PRO A 231 20.77 5.76 37.99
N GLY A 232 19.89 6.38 37.21
CA GLY A 232 20.10 6.64 35.78
C GLY A 232 19.78 5.46 34.84
N GLN A 233 19.39 4.29 35.37
CA GLN A 233 18.88 3.19 34.56
C GLN A 233 17.45 3.47 34.09
N LEU A 234 17.14 3.06 32.86
CA LEU A 234 15.81 3.21 32.27
C LEU A 234 14.79 2.41 33.08
N GLN A 235 13.81 3.12 33.65
CA GLN A 235 12.63 2.53 34.29
C GLN A 235 11.42 2.70 33.38
N LEU A 236 10.57 1.68 33.35
CA LEU A 236 9.31 1.74 32.62
C LEU A 236 8.23 2.38 33.50
N PRO A 237 7.43 3.33 32.97
CA PRO A 237 6.29 3.86 33.70
C PRO A 237 5.26 2.77 34.00
N ARG A 238 4.45 2.97 35.05
CA ARG A 238 3.41 2.00 35.42
C ARG A 238 2.40 1.76 34.31
N TRP A 239 2.09 2.79 33.53
CA TRP A 239 1.17 2.70 32.39
C TRP A 239 1.73 1.91 31.21
N TRP A 240 3.03 1.60 31.16
CA TRP A 240 3.69 1.02 29.99
C TRP A 240 2.99 -0.23 29.44
N TRP A 241 2.79 -1.25 30.27
CA TRP A 241 2.26 -2.54 29.80
C TRP A 241 0.79 -2.48 29.37
N PRO A 242 -0.14 -1.82 30.10
CA PRO A 242 -1.50 -1.60 29.62
C PRO A 242 -1.54 -0.89 28.25
N ILE A 243 -0.72 0.15 28.07
CA ILE A 243 -0.66 0.93 26.82
C ILE A 243 -0.08 0.07 25.68
N ILE A 244 1.03 -0.65 25.91
CA ILE A 244 1.64 -1.55 24.92
C ILE A 244 0.66 -2.64 24.48
N ALA A 245 -0.03 -3.28 25.44
CA ALA A 245 -1.03 -4.29 25.17
C ALA A 245 -2.12 -3.76 24.24
N ARG A 246 -2.61 -2.55 24.54
CA ARG A 246 -3.69 -1.95 23.78
C ARG A 246 -3.27 -1.43 22.41
N VAL A 247 -2.15 -0.72 22.32
CA VAL A 247 -1.59 -0.29 21.03
C VAL A 247 -1.37 -1.51 20.15
N CYS A 248 -0.85 -2.62 20.69
CA CYS A 248 -0.71 -3.87 19.95
C CYS A 248 -2.06 -4.38 19.40
N ALA A 249 -3.12 -4.39 20.20
CA ALA A 249 -4.43 -4.87 19.79
C ALA A 249 -5.01 -4.06 18.61
N VAL A 250 -4.93 -2.72 18.67
CA VAL A 250 -5.41 -1.82 17.60
C VAL A 250 -4.56 -1.95 16.35
N MET A 251 -3.23 -1.86 16.50
CA MET A 251 -2.30 -1.93 15.37
C MET A 251 -2.33 -3.30 14.68
N THR A 252 -2.65 -4.38 15.40
CA THR A 252 -2.85 -5.71 14.81
C THR A 252 -4.02 -5.73 13.83
N GLN A 253 -5.15 -5.09 14.17
CA GLN A 253 -6.29 -5.00 13.26
C GLN A 253 -5.94 -4.20 12.00
N LEU A 254 -5.23 -3.07 12.17
CA LEU A 254 -4.76 -2.27 11.05
C LEU A 254 -3.79 -3.05 10.16
N ASN A 255 -2.85 -3.79 10.75
CA ASN A 255 -1.89 -4.60 9.99
C ASN A 255 -2.58 -5.66 9.12
N PHE A 256 -3.65 -6.30 9.62
CA PHE A 256 -4.45 -7.22 8.79
C PHE A 256 -5.10 -6.52 7.58
N ALA A 257 -5.65 -5.32 7.78
CA ALA A 257 -6.21 -4.53 6.70
C ALA A 257 -5.14 -4.11 5.69
N ILE A 258 -3.97 -3.70 6.17
CA ILE A 258 -2.86 -3.27 5.32
C ILE A 258 -2.36 -4.39 4.40
N VAL A 259 -2.24 -5.62 4.91
CA VAL A 259 -1.86 -6.76 4.06
C VAL A 259 -2.82 -6.92 2.88
N LYS A 260 -4.13 -6.77 3.11
CA LYS A 260 -5.13 -6.77 2.03
C LYS A 260 -4.95 -5.56 1.11
N LEU A 261 -4.76 -4.36 1.69
CA LEU A 261 -4.56 -3.12 0.94
C LEU A 261 -3.29 -3.12 0.08
N GLN A 262 -2.33 -4.01 0.34
CA GLN A 262 -1.11 -4.17 -0.47
C GLN A 262 -1.29 -5.14 -1.66
N SER A 263 -2.48 -5.71 -1.85
CA SER A 263 -2.75 -6.64 -2.95
C SER A 263 -2.47 -6.01 -4.33
N LYS A 264 -1.84 -6.79 -5.22
CA LYS A 264 -1.44 -6.35 -6.56
C LYS A 264 -2.61 -6.10 -7.52
N ASN A 265 -3.79 -6.62 -7.21
CA ASN A 265 -5.00 -6.51 -8.03
C ASN A 265 -6.09 -5.67 -7.34
N LEU A 266 -5.74 -4.97 -6.26
CA LEU A 266 -6.68 -4.14 -5.51
C LEU A 266 -7.20 -3.00 -6.40
N LEU A 267 -8.52 -2.79 -6.32
CA LEU A 267 -9.25 -1.67 -6.90
C LEU A 267 -9.40 -0.55 -5.88
N LEU A 268 -9.55 0.69 -6.35
CA LEU A 268 -9.67 1.84 -5.46
C LEU A 268 -10.94 1.79 -4.59
N SER A 269 -12.06 1.28 -5.10
CA SER A 269 -13.30 1.10 -4.34
C SER A 269 -13.15 0.11 -3.19
N GLN A 270 -12.36 -0.96 -3.39
CA GLN A 270 -12.09 -1.98 -2.36
C GLN A 270 -11.26 -1.42 -1.21
N GLN A 271 -10.40 -0.43 -1.49
CA GLN A 271 -9.59 0.21 -0.47
C GLN A 271 -10.44 0.96 0.56
N ILE A 272 -11.46 1.70 0.13
CA ILE A 272 -12.37 2.42 1.03
C ILE A 272 -13.15 1.43 1.89
N ALA A 273 -13.74 0.41 1.26
CA ALA A 273 -14.51 -0.61 1.97
C ALA A 273 -13.68 -1.36 3.03
N GLU A 274 -12.41 -1.65 2.76
CA GLU A 274 -11.52 -2.31 3.71
C GLU A 274 -11.18 -1.40 4.91
N ILE A 275 -11.08 -0.08 4.70
CA ILE A 275 -10.91 0.89 5.79
C ILE A 275 -12.16 0.96 6.67
N GLU A 276 -13.34 1.07 6.08
CA GLU A 276 -14.60 1.08 6.82
C GLU A 276 -14.78 -0.22 7.62
N ARG A 277 -14.40 -1.36 7.03
CA ARG A 277 -14.43 -2.67 7.68
C ARG A 277 -13.51 -2.73 8.90
N VAL A 278 -12.25 -2.30 8.79
CA VAL A 278 -11.32 -2.35 9.93
C VAL A 278 -11.73 -1.37 11.04
N VAL A 279 -12.21 -0.19 10.69
CA VAL A 279 -12.73 0.77 11.66
C VAL A 279 -13.95 0.21 12.38
N SER A 280 -14.89 -0.40 11.66
CA SER A 280 -16.06 -1.07 12.25
C SER A 280 -15.66 -2.14 13.27
N ILE A 281 -14.63 -2.94 12.96
CA ILE A 281 -14.09 -3.94 13.90
C ILE A 281 -13.52 -3.28 15.15
N ILE A 282 -12.78 -2.18 15.00
CA ILE A 282 -12.24 -1.43 16.15
C ILE A 282 -13.38 -0.87 16.99
N CYS A 283 -14.39 -0.23 16.38
CA CYS A 283 -15.55 0.30 17.09
C CYS A 283 -16.28 -0.77 17.89
N ILE A 284 -16.55 -1.94 17.29
CA ILE A 284 -17.22 -3.06 17.96
C ILE A 284 -16.38 -3.57 19.14
N LYS A 285 -15.08 -3.79 18.94
CA LYS A 285 -14.17 -4.27 20.01
C LYS A 285 -14.01 -3.27 21.15
N CYS A 286 -14.12 -1.98 20.87
CA CYS A 286 -13.95 -0.92 21.86
C CYS A 286 -15.27 -0.46 22.48
N GLU A 287 -16.43 -0.95 22.01
CA GLU A 287 -17.75 -0.39 22.33
C GLU A 287 -17.77 1.14 22.15
N VAL A 288 -17.28 1.63 21.00
CA VAL A 288 -17.29 3.06 20.64
C VAL A 288 -18.67 3.45 20.14
N GLU A 289 -19.15 4.59 20.62
CA GLU A 289 -20.48 5.11 20.33
C GLU A 289 -20.41 6.32 19.39
N VAL A 290 -21.49 6.56 18.65
CA VAL A 290 -21.66 7.79 17.85
C VAL A 290 -22.37 8.82 18.71
N VAL A 291 -21.76 9.99 18.87
CA VAL A 291 -22.36 11.14 19.58
C VAL A 291 -23.63 11.54 18.83
N ASN A 292 -24.78 11.49 19.51
CA ASN A 292 -26.06 11.87 18.93
C ASN A 292 -26.29 13.38 19.13
N PRO A 293 -26.31 14.21 18.07
CA PRO A 293 -26.49 15.67 18.20
C PRO A 293 -27.88 16.06 18.73
N LEU A 294 -28.87 15.17 18.67
CA LEU A 294 -30.26 15.45 19.06
C LEU A 294 -30.52 15.32 20.56
N VAL A 295 -29.52 14.94 21.36
CA VAL A 295 -29.59 14.89 22.82
C VAL A 295 -28.79 16.06 23.41
N GLU A 296 -29.05 17.28 22.94
CA GLU A 296 -28.48 18.52 23.51
C GLU A 296 -29.02 18.87 24.92
N GLY A 297 -29.75 17.96 25.58
CA GLY A 297 -30.37 18.19 26.89
C GLY A 297 -30.01 17.19 27.99
N GLU A 298 -29.32 16.10 27.67
CA GLU A 298 -28.84 15.12 28.66
C GLU A 298 -27.39 14.74 28.38
N VAL A 299 -26.49 15.74 28.30
CA VAL A 299 -25.08 15.46 28.58
C VAL A 299 -24.99 15.21 30.08
N ALA A 300 -25.25 13.96 30.47
CA ALA A 300 -25.11 13.50 31.85
C ALA A 300 -23.67 13.80 32.30
N ALA A 301 -23.50 14.71 33.27
CA ALA A 301 -22.44 14.95 34.25
C ALA A 301 -20.99 14.36 34.11
N ASP A 302 -20.59 13.77 32.99
CA ASP A 302 -19.50 12.78 32.88
C ASP A 302 -18.64 12.99 31.62
N GLU A 303 -18.60 14.21 31.08
CA GLU A 303 -17.61 14.61 30.06
C GLU A 303 -16.16 14.38 30.53
N THR A 304 -15.93 14.27 31.85
CA THR A 304 -14.62 13.97 32.44
C THR A 304 -14.22 12.49 32.40
N GLN A 305 -15.14 11.58 32.02
CA GLN A 305 -14.87 10.14 31.90
C GLN A 305 -15.13 9.58 30.49
N SER A 306 -15.18 10.44 29.48
CA SER A 306 -15.28 10.00 28.09
C SER A 306 -14.29 10.76 27.21
N ALA A 307 -13.76 10.07 26.20
CA ALA A 307 -12.93 10.67 25.17
C ALA A 307 -13.76 10.84 23.91
N ILE A 308 -13.76 12.05 23.34
CA ILE A 308 -14.56 12.42 22.18
C ILE A 308 -13.64 12.93 21.08
N CYS A 309 -13.84 12.47 19.85
CA CYS A 309 -13.17 13.00 18.66
C CYS A 309 -14.12 12.93 17.47
N GLY A 310 -14.42 14.09 16.87
CA GLY A 310 -15.44 14.20 15.84
C GLY A 310 -16.80 13.72 16.35
N LYS A 311 -17.38 12.72 15.67
CA LYS A 311 -18.65 12.10 16.07
C LYS A 311 -18.50 10.88 16.97
N TRP A 312 -17.29 10.52 17.38
CA TRP A 312 -17.00 9.28 18.10
C TRP A 312 -16.76 9.55 19.57
N SER A 313 -17.35 8.72 20.44
CA SER A 313 -17.16 8.78 21.89
C SER A 313 -16.86 7.40 22.46
N ILE A 314 -15.99 7.35 23.47
CA ILE A 314 -15.71 6.16 24.26
C ILE A 314 -15.61 6.52 25.73
N THR A 315 -16.33 5.79 26.59
CA THR A 315 -16.28 5.98 28.04
C THR A 315 -15.07 5.30 28.66
N HIS A 316 -14.58 5.79 29.80
CA HIS A 316 -13.52 5.17 30.59
C HIS A 316 -13.87 3.73 30.96
N ARG A 317 -15.14 3.46 31.25
CA ARG A 317 -15.65 2.11 31.49
C ARG A 317 -15.44 1.18 30.28
N ASN A 318 -15.73 1.65 29.07
CA ASN A 318 -15.53 0.85 27.85
C ASN A 318 -14.03 0.68 27.54
N VAL A 319 -13.22 1.72 27.81
CA VAL A 319 -11.75 1.62 27.73
C VAL A 319 -11.22 0.56 28.70
N GLU A 320 -11.69 0.58 29.96
CA GLU A 320 -11.32 -0.37 31.00
C GLU A 320 -11.64 -1.80 30.59
N LYS A 321 -12.88 -2.10 30.17
CA LYS A 321 -13.27 -3.42 29.67
C LYS A 321 -12.30 -3.93 28.60
N PHE A 322 -12.03 -3.11 27.58
CA PHE A 322 -11.19 -3.54 26.48
C PHE A 322 -9.69 -3.61 26.86
N LEU A 323 -9.25 -2.93 27.93
CA LEU A 323 -7.93 -3.18 28.53
C LEU A 323 -7.90 -4.51 29.28
N LEU A 324 -8.95 -4.85 30.02
CA LEU A 324 -9.07 -6.12 30.75
C LEU A 324 -9.14 -7.33 29.80
N ASP A 325 -9.69 -7.15 28.60
CA ASP A 325 -9.69 -8.17 27.53
C ASP A 325 -8.28 -8.55 27.04
N GLN A 326 -7.25 -7.77 27.38
CA GLN A 326 -5.86 -8.09 27.03
C GLN A 326 -5.22 -9.12 27.97
N GLY A 327 -5.95 -9.56 29.00
CA GLY A 327 -5.56 -10.67 29.87
C GLY A 327 -5.28 -10.26 31.31
N SER A 328 -5.13 -11.28 32.17
CA SER A 328 -4.99 -11.11 33.63
C SER A 328 -3.79 -10.28 34.04
N PHE A 329 -2.71 -10.26 33.25
CA PHE A 329 -1.53 -9.45 33.57
C PHE A 329 -1.84 -7.95 33.49
N VAL A 330 -2.62 -7.50 32.49
CA VAL A 330 -3.02 -6.08 32.39
C VAL A 330 -3.90 -5.72 33.58
N LYS A 331 -4.83 -6.60 33.95
CA LYS A 331 -5.65 -6.44 35.15
C LYS A 331 -4.78 -6.25 36.40
N HIS A 332 -3.80 -7.13 36.64
CA HIS A 332 -2.92 -7.01 37.81
C HIS A 332 -2.14 -5.70 37.83
N VAL A 333 -1.68 -5.21 36.66
CA VAL A 333 -1.00 -3.92 36.56
C VAL A 333 -1.94 -2.76 36.89
N LEU A 334 -3.18 -2.78 36.38
CA LEU A 334 -4.21 -1.77 36.67
C LEU A 334 -4.66 -1.78 38.14
N ASP A 335 -4.80 -2.96 38.74
CA ASP A 335 -5.16 -3.12 40.15
C ASP A 335 -4.08 -2.51 41.08
N ALA A 336 -2.81 -2.56 40.67
CA ALA A 336 -1.69 -1.96 41.39
C ALA A 336 -1.53 -0.44 41.20
N MET A 337 -2.32 0.17 40.31
CA MET A 337 -2.30 1.62 40.07
C MET A 337 -3.19 2.39 41.06
N THR A 338 -2.91 3.67 41.23
CA THR A 338 -3.83 4.58 41.91
C THR A 338 -5.03 4.91 41.01
N VAL A 339 -6.10 5.45 41.60
CA VAL A 339 -7.29 5.90 40.84
C VAL A 339 -6.90 6.94 39.78
N ILE A 340 -6.02 7.88 40.14
CA ILE A 340 -5.54 8.94 39.24
C ILE A 340 -4.76 8.34 38.06
N GLN A 341 -3.86 7.39 38.33
CA GLN A 341 -3.08 6.71 37.28
C GLN A 341 -3.96 5.91 36.32
N ARG A 342 -5.01 5.23 36.83
CA ARG A 342 -5.97 4.54 35.97
C ARG A 342 -6.75 5.52 35.11
N ALA A 343 -7.23 6.62 35.69
CA ALA A 343 -7.98 7.64 34.96
C ALA A 343 -7.13 8.25 33.82
N GLU A 344 -5.84 8.51 34.06
CA GLU A 344 -4.89 8.97 33.04
C GLU A 344 -4.75 7.94 31.91
N VAL A 345 -4.51 6.66 32.23
CA VAL A 345 -4.44 5.58 31.23
C VAL A 345 -5.73 5.48 30.41
N PHE A 346 -6.90 5.61 31.06
CA PHE A 346 -8.18 5.51 30.37
C PHE A 346 -8.43 6.71 29.45
N SER A 347 -8.06 7.91 29.88
CA SER A 347 -8.17 9.13 29.09
C SER A 347 -7.27 9.09 27.86
N GLU A 348 -6.00 8.73 28.04
CA GLU A 348 -5.01 8.60 26.95
C GLU A 348 -5.43 7.53 25.93
N MET A 349 -5.87 6.36 26.39
CA MET A 349 -6.32 5.30 25.49
C MET A 349 -7.66 5.60 24.82
N GLY A 350 -8.57 6.27 25.52
CA GLY A 350 -9.81 6.75 24.93
C GLY A 350 -9.50 7.68 23.76
N THR A 351 -8.69 8.70 24.01
CA THR A 351 -8.28 9.71 23.01
C THR A 351 -7.56 9.08 21.83
N PHE A 352 -6.62 8.17 22.08
CA PHE A 352 -5.95 7.41 21.02
C PHE A 352 -6.94 6.65 20.13
N VAL A 353 -7.89 5.91 20.72
CA VAL A 353 -8.84 5.09 19.95
C VAL A 353 -9.76 5.95 19.09
N VAL A 354 -10.41 6.97 19.68
CA VAL A 354 -11.32 7.83 18.91
C VAL A 354 -10.58 8.68 17.89
N GLY A 355 -9.36 9.15 18.20
CA GLY A 355 -8.52 9.90 17.27
C GLY A 355 -7.96 9.06 16.11
N MET A 356 -7.77 7.75 16.33
CA MET A 356 -7.46 6.80 15.25
C MET A 356 -8.67 6.54 14.36
N ILE A 357 -9.84 6.28 14.94
CA ILE A 357 -11.10 6.03 14.20
C ILE A 357 -11.46 7.24 13.34
N ASP A 358 -11.53 8.42 13.95
CA ASP A 358 -11.89 9.66 13.28
C ASP A 358 -10.86 10.02 12.19
N GLY A 359 -9.57 9.96 12.53
CA GLY A 359 -8.51 10.27 11.59
C GLY A 359 -8.45 9.34 10.38
N ILE A 360 -8.71 8.04 10.56
CA ILE A 360 -8.71 7.06 9.46
C ILE A 360 -9.94 7.22 8.56
N LEU A 361 -11.12 7.49 9.12
CA LEU A 361 -12.35 7.66 8.33
C LEU A 361 -12.39 8.98 7.54
N GLN A 362 -11.61 9.98 7.94
CA GLN A 362 -11.47 11.24 7.20
C GLN A 362 -10.46 11.15 6.04
N LEU A 363 -9.80 10.00 5.85
CA LEU A 363 -8.81 9.87 4.79
C LEU A 363 -9.46 9.84 3.41
N VAL A 364 -8.93 10.67 2.52
CA VAL A 364 -9.34 10.73 1.11
C VAL A 364 -8.13 10.43 0.26
N ALA A 365 -8.18 9.37 -0.55
CA ALA A 365 -7.07 9.00 -1.43
C ALA A 365 -6.95 9.94 -2.63
N SER A 366 -8.09 10.37 -3.20
CA SER A 366 -8.12 11.25 -4.37
C SER A 366 -7.71 12.68 -4.02
N ARG A 367 -6.95 13.32 -4.92
CA ARG A 367 -6.41 14.67 -4.77
C ARG A 367 -6.76 15.55 -5.94
N ASP A 368 -7.02 16.82 -5.66
CA ASP A 368 -7.30 17.83 -6.68
C ASP A 368 -5.99 18.44 -7.26
N ALA A 369 -6.15 19.48 -8.08
CA ALA A 369 -5.03 20.19 -8.69
C ALA A 369 -4.11 20.89 -7.65
N ASP A 370 -4.65 21.27 -6.50
CA ASP A 370 -3.95 21.92 -5.39
C ASP A 370 -3.45 20.93 -4.32
N ASN A 371 -3.59 19.62 -4.58
CA ASN A 371 -3.23 18.53 -3.67
C ASN A 371 -4.08 18.49 -2.38
N LEU A 372 -5.30 19.01 -2.43
CA LEU A 372 -6.31 18.88 -1.38
C LEU A 372 -7.17 17.63 -1.61
N PRO A 373 -7.90 17.13 -0.58
CA PRO A 373 -8.91 16.09 -0.76
C PRO A 373 -9.86 16.42 -1.92
N SER A 374 -9.96 15.52 -2.89
CA SER A 374 -10.87 15.69 -4.03
C SER A 374 -12.25 15.13 -3.69
N GLU A 375 -13.28 15.89 -4.04
CA GLU A 375 -14.68 15.45 -4.04
C GLU A 375 -15.07 14.74 -5.35
N GLU A 376 -14.12 14.62 -6.30
CA GLU A 376 -14.39 13.99 -7.58
C GLU A 376 -14.68 12.50 -7.42
N GLU A 377 -15.90 12.12 -7.77
CA GLU A 377 -16.35 10.73 -7.78
C GLU A 377 -15.69 9.95 -8.93
N ILE A 378 -15.03 8.84 -8.56
CA ILE A 378 -14.42 7.90 -9.48
C ILE A 378 -15.46 6.82 -9.83
N PRO A 379 -15.73 6.55 -11.12
CA PRO A 379 -16.75 5.59 -11.52
C PRO A 379 -16.49 4.19 -10.94
N PRO A 380 -17.52 3.43 -10.54
CA PRO A 380 -17.33 2.03 -10.22
C PRO A 380 -16.95 1.25 -11.47
N VAL A 381 -16.30 0.11 -11.26
CA VAL A 381 -15.63 -0.63 -12.34
C VAL A 381 -16.05 -2.08 -12.45
N LEU A 382 -16.88 -2.57 -11.52
CA LEU A 382 -17.35 -3.96 -11.50
C LEU A 382 -18.81 -4.05 -11.95
N PRO A 383 -19.20 -5.08 -12.72
CA PRO A 383 -20.57 -5.21 -13.24
C PRO A 383 -21.67 -5.15 -12.16
N HIS A 384 -21.46 -5.81 -11.02
CA HIS A 384 -22.41 -5.79 -9.90
C HIS A 384 -22.58 -4.41 -9.25
N GLN A 385 -21.61 -3.51 -9.41
CA GLN A 385 -21.72 -2.11 -8.97
C GLN A 385 -22.41 -1.26 -10.04
N LEU A 386 -22.12 -1.52 -11.32
CA LEU A 386 -22.65 -0.77 -12.45
C LEU A 386 -24.17 -0.93 -12.62
N ILE A 387 -24.72 -2.10 -12.30
CA ILE A 387 -26.18 -2.33 -12.32
C ILE A 387 -26.94 -1.49 -11.28
N ALA A 388 -26.27 -1.03 -10.22
CA ALA A 388 -26.88 -0.16 -9.21
C ALA A 388 -26.95 1.31 -9.65
N ILE A 389 -26.34 1.66 -10.78
CA ILE A 389 -26.30 3.04 -11.30
C ILE A 389 -27.27 3.18 -12.48
N ARG A 390 -28.07 4.24 -12.46
CA ARG A 390 -28.95 4.57 -13.58
C ARG A 390 -28.15 4.96 -14.83
N PRO A 391 -28.59 4.58 -16.05
CA PRO A 391 -27.88 4.89 -17.29
C PRO A 391 -27.47 6.36 -17.46
N ALA A 392 -28.38 7.30 -17.16
CA ALA A 392 -28.08 8.73 -17.26
C ALA A 392 -26.98 9.20 -16.28
N ALA A 393 -26.95 8.65 -15.06
CA ALA A 393 -25.92 8.97 -14.07
C ALA A 393 -24.57 8.39 -14.48
N PHE A 394 -24.55 7.15 -14.97
CA PHE A 394 -23.34 6.52 -15.50
C PHE A 394 -22.80 7.25 -16.73
N ALA A 395 -23.67 7.65 -17.67
CA ALA A 395 -23.28 8.43 -18.84
C ALA A 395 -22.61 9.76 -18.43
N ALA A 396 -23.15 10.46 -17.43
CA ALA A 396 -22.54 11.68 -16.89
C ALA A 396 -21.14 11.43 -16.31
N LEU A 397 -20.93 10.29 -15.62
CA LEU A 397 -19.63 9.89 -15.10
C LEU A 397 -18.64 9.57 -16.22
N ALA A 398 -19.04 8.77 -17.21
CA ALA A 398 -18.20 8.39 -18.34
C ALA A 398 -17.85 9.59 -19.23
N ASN A 399 -18.78 10.53 -19.41
CA ASN A 399 -18.56 11.72 -20.25
C ASN A 399 -17.50 12.68 -19.68
N LYS A 400 -17.16 12.60 -18.38
CA LYS A 400 -15.98 13.28 -17.82
C LYS A 400 -14.69 12.90 -18.54
N HIS A 401 -14.65 11.72 -19.17
CA HIS A 401 -13.53 11.21 -19.96
C HIS A 401 -13.74 11.34 -21.47
N GLY A 402 -14.85 11.98 -21.92
CA GLY A 402 -15.26 12.04 -23.32
C GLY A 402 -14.16 12.55 -24.27
N GLY A 403 -13.40 13.58 -23.85
CA GLY A 403 -12.28 14.10 -24.64
C GLY A 403 -11.20 13.05 -24.93
N ARG A 404 -10.86 12.21 -23.94
CA ARG A 404 -9.87 11.13 -24.10
C ARG A 404 -10.46 9.97 -24.90
N LEU A 405 -11.71 9.59 -24.62
CA LEU A 405 -12.40 8.51 -25.32
C LEU A 405 -12.61 8.82 -26.80
N ALA A 406 -12.86 10.08 -27.16
CA ALA A 406 -13.02 10.52 -28.54
C ALA A 406 -11.78 10.24 -29.41
N GLN A 407 -10.58 10.16 -28.80
CA GLN A 407 -9.35 9.81 -29.52
C GLN A 407 -9.33 8.35 -30.02
N LEU A 408 -10.14 7.47 -29.43
CA LEU A 408 -10.28 6.08 -29.86
C LEU A 408 -11.32 5.90 -30.97
N GLY A 409 -12.15 6.91 -31.22
CA GLY A 409 -13.19 6.90 -32.26
C GLY A 409 -14.49 7.58 -31.83
N GLU A 410 -15.24 8.06 -32.81
CA GLU A 410 -16.44 8.90 -32.61
C GLU A 410 -17.59 8.17 -31.87
N ASN A 411 -17.70 6.85 -32.04
CA ASN A 411 -18.82 6.07 -31.48
C ASN A 411 -18.49 5.34 -30.17
N VAL A 412 -17.34 5.62 -29.54
CA VAL A 412 -16.89 4.88 -28.35
C VAL A 412 -17.81 5.15 -27.15
N MET A 413 -18.22 6.40 -26.95
CA MET A 413 -19.13 6.77 -25.88
C MET A 413 -20.49 6.09 -26.04
N ASP A 414 -21.08 6.14 -27.24
CA ASP A 414 -22.36 5.49 -27.53
C ASP A 414 -22.35 3.98 -27.26
N ARG A 415 -21.24 3.31 -27.59
CA ARG A 415 -21.05 1.88 -27.29
C ARG A 415 -20.98 1.60 -25.80
N ILE A 416 -20.26 2.43 -25.03
CA ILE A 416 -20.15 2.29 -23.57
C ILE A 416 -21.54 2.44 -22.92
N GLU A 417 -22.31 3.45 -23.35
CA GLU A 417 -23.66 3.68 -22.84
C GLU A 417 -24.65 2.57 -23.25
N GLN A 418 -24.55 2.08 -24.48
CA GLN A 418 -25.36 0.96 -24.96
C GLN A 418 -25.07 -0.31 -24.16
N ASP A 419 -23.80 -0.66 -24.00
CA ASP A 419 -23.36 -1.81 -23.21
C ASP A 419 -23.85 -1.72 -21.75
N HIS A 420 -23.90 -0.53 -21.15
CA HIS A 420 -24.43 -0.33 -19.80
C HIS A 420 -25.94 -0.59 -19.71
N ARG A 421 -26.73 -0.09 -20.69
CA ARG A 421 -28.16 -0.37 -20.77
C ARG A 421 -28.44 -1.86 -21.00
N GLU A 422 -27.65 -2.49 -21.85
CA GLU A 422 -27.79 -3.93 -22.14
C GLU A 422 -27.39 -4.79 -20.93
N LEU A 423 -26.36 -4.39 -20.16
CA LEU A 423 -25.99 -5.05 -18.90
C LEU A 423 -27.14 -5.03 -17.89
N ILE A 424 -27.79 -3.88 -17.70
CA ILE A 424 -28.94 -3.75 -16.79
C ILE A 424 -30.11 -4.60 -17.31
N THR A 425 -30.40 -4.52 -18.60
CA THR A 425 -31.49 -5.31 -19.22
C THR A 425 -31.23 -6.81 -19.07
N ALA A 426 -29.99 -7.27 -19.25
CA ALA A 426 -29.60 -8.65 -19.06
C ALA A 426 -29.73 -9.06 -17.59
N PHE A 427 -29.32 -8.21 -16.65
CA PHE A 427 -29.47 -8.47 -15.21
C PHE A 427 -30.95 -8.64 -14.81
N ASP A 428 -31.84 -7.80 -15.33
CA ASP A 428 -33.28 -7.85 -15.00
C ASP A 428 -33.98 -9.08 -15.60
N ASN A 429 -33.52 -9.57 -16.76
CA ASN A 429 -34.20 -10.60 -17.53
C ASN A 429 -33.54 -12.00 -17.45
N GLU A 430 -32.29 -12.11 -16.99
CA GLU A 430 -31.53 -13.36 -16.92
C GLU A 430 -31.26 -13.77 -15.46
N PRO A 431 -32.04 -14.72 -14.88
CA PRO A 431 -31.86 -15.13 -13.48
C PRO A 431 -30.46 -15.67 -13.17
N SER A 432 -29.83 -16.37 -14.11
CA SER A 432 -28.47 -16.88 -13.94
C SER A 432 -27.44 -15.76 -13.79
N LEU A 433 -27.58 -14.66 -14.54
CA LEU A 433 -26.71 -13.50 -14.46
C LEU A 433 -26.97 -12.74 -13.16
N HIS A 434 -28.25 -12.58 -12.78
CA HIS A 434 -28.64 -11.96 -11.51
C HIS A 434 -27.97 -12.67 -10.33
N ASP A 435 -28.08 -13.99 -10.25
CA ASP A 435 -27.47 -14.79 -9.17
C ASP A 435 -25.94 -14.73 -9.20
N ALA A 436 -25.33 -14.71 -10.40
CA ALA A 436 -23.88 -14.64 -10.52
C ALA A 436 -23.32 -13.28 -10.09
N LEU A 437 -23.98 -12.17 -10.46
CA LEU A 437 -23.61 -10.84 -10.01
C LEU A 437 -23.90 -10.63 -8.52
N GLY A 438 -24.97 -11.23 -7.99
CA GLY A 438 -25.30 -11.21 -6.55
C GLY A 438 -24.26 -11.91 -5.66
N ARG A 439 -23.43 -12.81 -6.22
CA ARG A 439 -22.30 -13.43 -5.50
C ARG A 439 -21.04 -12.56 -5.48
N CYS A 440 -20.97 -11.51 -6.28
CA CYS A 440 -19.83 -10.60 -6.29
C CYS A 440 -19.85 -9.70 -5.04
N ASN A 441 -18.68 -9.32 -4.55
CA ASN A 441 -18.49 -8.54 -3.34
C ASN A 441 -17.19 -7.72 -3.38
N ASN A 442 -16.84 -7.09 -2.25
CA ASN A 442 -15.64 -6.25 -2.13
C ASN A 442 -14.31 -7.01 -2.30
N ASP A 443 -14.29 -8.35 -2.26
CA ASP A 443 -13.10 -9.16 -2.55
C ASP A 443 -13.02 -9.60 -4.02
N THR A 444 -14.05 -9.33 -4.83
CA THR A 444 -14.09 -9.73 -6.24
C THR A 444 -13.10 -8.92 -7.08
N SER A 445 -12.15 -9.58 -7.73
CA SER A 445 -11.21 -8.90 -8.63
C SER A 445 -11.89 -8.42 -9.92
N PHE A 446 -11.24 -7.50 -10.63
CA PHE A 446 -11.73 -7.00 -11.92
C PHE A 446 -12.01 -8.15 -12.90
N ARG A 447 -11.04 -9.05 -13.06
CA ARG A 447 -11.16 -10.21 -13.95
C ARG A 447 -12.31 -11.13 -13.56
N GLU A 448 -12.45 -11.45 -12.27
CA GLU A 448 -13.55 -12.31 -11.79
C GLU A 448 -14.91 -11.67 -12.03
N GLY A 449 -15.06 -10.38 -11.72
CA GLY A 449 -16.32 -9.65 -11.93
C GLY A 449 -16.74 -9.60 -13.39
N TRP A 450 -15.78 -9.38 -14.31
CA TRP A 450 -16.06 -9.34 -15.74
C TRP A 450 -16.12 -10.71 -16.43
N ALA A 451 -15.58 -11.77 -15.82
CA ALA A 451 -15.74 -13.13 -16.31
C ALA A 451 -17.20 -13.60 -16.25
N VAL A 452 -17.98 -13.09 -15.30
CA VAL A 452 -19.41 -13.43 -15.11
C VAL A 452 -20.27 -13.10 -16.33
N VAL A 453 -19.91 -12.06 -17.10
CA VAL A 453 -20.68 -11.65 -18.29
C VAL A 453 -20.20 -12.33 -19.58
N GLU A 454 -19.28 -13.30 -19.49
CA GLU A 454 -18.81 -14.16 -20.59
C GLU A 454 -18.36 -13.40 -21.85
N GLY A 455 -17.73 -12.24 -21.65
CA GLY A 455 -17.18 -11.42 -22.73
C GLY A 455 -18.20 -10.56 -23.49
N ARG A 456 -19.45 -10.45 -22.99
CA ARG A 456 -20.42 -9.40 -23.36
C ARG A 456 -19.97 -8.03 -22.86
N PHE A 457 -20.59 -6.96 -23.37
CA PHE A 457 -20.41 -5.58 -22.90
C PHE A 457 -18.95 -5.08 -22.95
N ARG A 458 -18.26 -5.37 -24.06
CA ARG A 458 -16.80 -5.15 -24.17
C ARG A 458 -16.41 -3.68 -24.10
N GLY A 459 -17.18 -2.78 -24.69
CA GLY A 459 -16.92 -1.35 -24.63
C GLY A 459 -16.98 -0.84 -23.19
N LEU A 460 -18.01 -1.24 -22.45
CA LEU A 460 -18.14 -0.94 -21.03
C LEU A 460 -17.00 -1.54 -20.20
N ARG A 461 -16.64 -2.81 -20.44
CA ARG A 461 -15.52 -3.46 -19.76
C ARG A 461 -14.22 -2.71 -19.99
N ASP A 462 -13.92 -2.35 -21.23
CA ASP A 462 -12.65 -1.71 -21.59
C ASP A 462 -12.58 -0.28 -21.01
N PHE A 463 -13.71 0.44 -20.99
CA PHE A 463 -13.86 1.69 -20.24
C PHE A 463 -13.53 1.50 -18.75
N CYS A 464 -14.25 0.61 -18.07
CA CYS A 464 -14.05 0.32 -16.65
C CYS A 464 -12.65 -0.21 -16.36
N GLY A 465 -12.05 -0.96 -17.28
CA GLY A 465 -10.68 -1.46 -17.18
C GLY A 465 -9.65 -0.34 -17.11
N GLY A 466 -9.83 0.70 -17.92
CA GLY A 466 -9.02 1.93 -17.86
C GLY A 466 -9.10 2.64 -16.51
N ILE A 467 -10.30 2.80 -15.96
CA ILE A 467 -10.50 3.38 -14.61
C ILE A 467 -9.90 2.46 -13.53
N ALA A 468 -10.07 1.15 -13.66
CA ALA A 468 -9.56 0.16 -12.71
C ALA A 468 -8.02 0.11 -12.65
N THR A 469 -7.33 0.69 -13.64
CA THR A 469 -5.87 0.84 -13.60
C THR A 469 -5.37 1.74 -12.48
N ILE A 470 -6.23 2.59 -11.90
CA ILE A 470 -5.84 3.51 -10.82
C ILE A 470 -5.16 2.73 -9.69
N PHE A 471 -3.96 3.17 -9.29
CA PHE A 471 -3.21 2.55 -8.20
C PHE A 471 -3.82 2.94 -6.85
N PRO A 472 -4.26 1.97 -6.04
CA PRO A 472 -4.72 2.26 -4.69
C PRO A 472 -3.55 2.44 -3.70
N ASN A 473 -2.38 1.89 -4.00
CA ASN A 473 -1.21 1.92 -3.14
C ASN A 473 0.10 1.87 -3.94
N THR A 474 1.21 2.19 -3.28
CA THR A 474 2.58 2.14 -3.81
C THR A 474 3.37 0.90 -3.38
N ALA A 475 2.76 -0.08 -2.70
CA ALA A 475 3.47 -1.24 -2.15
C ALA A 475 4.16 -2.10 -3.21
N SER A 476 3.57 -2.18 -4.41
CA SER A 476 4.20 -2.85 -5.55
C SER A 476 5.48 -2.16 -6.03
N VAL A 477 5.55 -0.82 -5.90
CA VAL A 477 6.74 -0.01 -6.21
C VAL A 477 7.78 -0.20 -5.12
N GLU A 478 7.37 -0.16 -3.85
CA GLU A 478 8.27 -0.44 -2.72
C GLU A 478 8.92 -1.83 -2.82
N SER A 479 8.17 -2.83 -3.30
CA SER A 479 8.69 -4.19 -3.48
C SER A 479 9.81 -4.28 -4.53
N SER A 480 9.83 -3.37 -5.51
CA SER A 480 10.93 -3.27 -6.49
C SER A 480 12.25 -2.89 -5.82
N PHE A 481 12.23 -2.10 -4.74
CA PHE A 481 13.45 -1.77 -4.00
C PHE A 481 14.06 -2.96 -3.26
N SER A 482 13.26 -3.97 -2.89
CA SER A 482 13.80 -5.23 -2.37
C SER A 482 14.58 -5.99 -3.43
N ILE A 483 14.14 -5.91 -4.70
CA ILE A 483 14.89 -6.46 -5.83
C ILE A 483 16.17 -5.65 -6.03
N LEU A 484 16.07 -4.32 -6.03
CA LEU A 484 17.23 -3.43 -6.16
C LEU A 484 18.28 -3.68 -5.07
N GLY A 485 17.88 -3.81 -3.81
CA GLY A 485 18.78 -4.12 -2.70
C GLY A 485 19.41 -5.51 -2.78
N ARG A 486 18.71 -6.49 -3.36
CA ARG A 486 19.29 -7.82 -3.64
C ARG A 486 20.30 -7.77 -4.78
N GLU A 487 20.02 -7.03 -5.84
CA GLU A 487 20.90 -6.95 -7.01
C GLU A 487 22.13 -6.06 -6.75
N LYS A 488 21.97 -4.97 -5.97
CA LYS A 488 23.02 -4.04 -5.55
C LYS A 488 23.32 -4.19 -4.06
N ASP A 489 23.84 -5.33 -3.62
CA ASP A 489 24.25 -5.49 -2.22
C ASP A 489 25.63 -4.83 -1.92
N ALA A 490 26.09 -4.92 -0.67
CA ALA A 490 27.38 -4.35 -0.25
C ALA A 490 28.59 -4.89 -1.04
N ASN A 491 28.44 -6.04 -1.71
CA ASN A 491 29.47 -6.68 -2.52
C ASN A 491 29.30 -6.43 -4.02
N ARG A 492 28.21 -5.79 -4.44
CA ARG A 492 27.80 -5.59 -5.84
C ARG A 492 27.43 -4.14 -6.13
N MET A 493 28.27 -3.22 -5.65
CA MET A 493 28.02 -1.76 -5.63
C MET A 493 28.08 -1.08 -7.01
N SER A 494 28.57 -1.74 -8.06
CA SER A 494 28.93 -1.12 -9.35
C SER A 494 28.09 -1.59 -10.53
N LEU A 495 26.86 -2.06 -10.31
CA LEU A 495 25.94 -2.32 -11.42
C LEU A 495 25.58 -0.99 -12.10
N THR A 496 25.93 -0.88 -13.38
CA THR A 496 25.46 0.20 -14.26
C THR A 496 23.93 0.16 -14.35
N ASP A 497 23.30 1.27 -14.72
CA ASP A 497 21.82 1.36 -14.84
C ASP A 497 21.27 0.30 -15.79
N LEU A 498 22.05 -0.02 -16.83
CA LEU A 498 21.78 -1.11 -17.76
C LEU A 498 21.78 -2.50 -17.10
N ALA A 499 22.60 -2.74 -16.08
CA ALA A 499 22.62 -4.03 -15.40
C ALA A 499 21.44 -4.20 -14.42
N LEU A 500 20.92 -3.09 -13.86
CA LEU A 500 19.67 -3.10 -13.09
C LEU A 500 18.46 -3.34 -14.01
N GLU A 501 18.31 -2.56 -15.08
CA GLU A 501 17.25 -2.76 -16.08
C GLU A 501 17.38 -4.12 -16.78
N GLY A 502 18.62 -4.56 -17.01
CA GLY A 502 18.97 -5.87 -17.51
C GLY A 502 18.57 -7.02 -16.58
N CYS A 503 18.19 -6.77 -15.33
CA CYS A 503 17.55 -7.75 -14.44
C CYS A 503 16.03 -7.55 -14.35
N MET A 504 15.56 -6.31 -14.33
CA MET A 504 14.14 -5.98 -14.13
C MET A 504 13.28 -6.29 -15.37
N GLN A 505 13.70 -5.86 -16.57
CA GLN A 505 12.94 -6.10 -17.81
C GLN A 505 12.81 -7.59 -18.14
N PRO A 506 13.86 -8.42 -18.02
CA PRO A 506 13.73 -9.86 -18.29
C PRO A 506 12.74 -10.59 -17.38
N ARG A 507 12.51 -10.12 -16.15
CA ARG A 507 11.52 -10.72 -15.24
C ARG A 507 10.09 -10.65 -15.76
N GLN A 508 9.78 -9.66 -16.58
CA GLN A 508 8.47 -9.47 -17.18
C GLN A 508 8.43 -9.78 -18.68
N PHE A 509 9.55 -10.15 -19.30
CA PHE A 509 9.65 -10.34 -20.75
C PHE A 509 8.65 -11.35 -21.30
N ASP A 510 8.48 -12.52 -20.66
CA ASP A 510 7.50 -13.52 -21.10
C ASP A 510 6.06 -13.03 -20.98
N LEU A 511 5.77 -12.24 -19.94
CA LEU A 511 4.45 -11.67 -19.73
C LEU A 511 4.17 -10.64 -20.83
N LEU A 512 5.10 -9.70 -21.04
CA LEU A 512 5.02 -8.70 -22.10
C LEU A 512 4.88 -9.33 -23.49
N SER A 513 5.61 -10.41 -23.77
CA SER A 513 5.51 -11.14 -25.05
C SER A 513 4.14 -11.78 -25.30
N LYS A 514 3.32 -11.98 -24.26
CA LYS A 514 1.94 -12.47 -24.37
C LYS A 514 0.92 -11.34 -24.47
N LEU A 515 1.29 -10.14 -24.01
CA LEU A 515 0.43 -8.96 -23.98
C LEU A 515 0.59 -8.12 -25.24
N ALA A 516 1.82 -7.98 -25.74
CA ALA A 516 2.15 -7.33 -27.00
C ALA A 516 1.77 -8.21 -28.19
#